data_AF-A0A3D1T569-F1
#
_entry.id   AF-A0A3D1T569-F1
#
_cell.length_a   1.000
_cell.length_b   1.000
_cell.length_c   1.000
_cell.angle_alpha   90.00
_cell.angle_beta   90.00
_cell.angle_gamma   90.00
#
_symmetry.space_group_name_H-M   'P 1'
#
loop_
_entity.id
_entity.type
_entity.pdbx_description
1 polymer ?
#
loop_
_entity_poly.entity_id
_entity_poly.type
_entity_poly.pdbx_seq_one_letter_code
_entity_poly.pdbx_strand_id
1 'polypeptide(L)'
;MLHIAGNTVLNVAIFSWAIAQILKVIFDYWKKKKIDFRRLVGAGGMPSSHSAFVCSLATGVALVEGWHSSIAALAICFAVVVMFDAAGVRYAAGQQAAVLNKIVEEYSQLGRIQNKRLKELLGHTPFEVFV
;
A
#
# COMPACT_ATOMS: atom_id res chain seq x y z
N MET A 1 -12.72 -25.70 16.48
CA MET A 1 -12.55 -24.24 16.62
C MET A 1 -11.23 -23.85 15.99
N LEU A 2 -11.24 -22.91 15.03
CA LEU A 2 -10.10 -22.55 14.18
C LEU A 2 -8.88 -22.08 15.02
N HIS A 3 -7.79 -22.84 15.01
CA HIS A 3 -6.48 -22.42 15.54
C HIS A 3 -5.79 -21.43 14.59
N ILE A 4 -6.47 -20.34 14.20
CA ILE A 4 -5.84 -19.24 13.43
C ILE A 4 -4.65 -18.68 14.22
N ALA A 5 -4.77 -18.61 15.55
CA ALA A 5 -3.70 -18.15 16.44
C ALA A 5 -2.46 -19.07 16.48
N GLY A 6 -2.56 -20.33 16.00
CA GLY A 6 -1.43 -21.26 15.95
C GLY A 6 -0.58 -21.17 14.68
N ASN A 7 -1.01 -20.42 13.68
CA ASN A 7 -0.25 -20.25 12.44
C ASN A 7 0.70 -19.06 12.56
N THR A 8 1.93 -19.35 12.96
CA THR A 8 3.00 -18.35 13.15
C THR A 8 3.21 -17.49 11.91
N VAL A 9 3.15 -18.08 10.72
CA VAL A 9 3.37 -17.36 9.44
C VAL A 9 2.25 -16.35 9.19
N LEU A 10 1.00 -16.75 9.39
CA LEU A 10 -0.16 -15.86 9.27
C LEU A 10 -0.12 -14.73 10.31
N ASN A 11 0.23 -15.06 11.56
CA ASN A 11 0.36 -14.06 12.61
C ASN A 11 1.41 -13.01 12.25
N VAL A 12 2.60 -13.43 11.80
CA VAL A 12 3.67 -12.51 11.37
C VAL A 12 3.21 -11.61 10.22
N ALA A 13 2.46 -12.15 9.25
CA ALA A 13 1.90 -11.36 8.16
C ALA A 13 0.93 -10.27 8.66
N ILE A 14 -0.01 -10.64 9.53
CA ILE A 14 -0.98 -9.72 10.11
C ILE A 14 -0.28 -8.65 10.97
N PHE A 15 0.70 -9.04 11.78
CA PHE A 15 1.49 -8.09 12.59
C PHE A 15 2.28 -7.12 11.71
N SER A 16 2.91 -7.60 10.64
CA SER A 16 3.67 -6.76 9.71
C SER A 16 2.75 -5.74 9.01
N TRP A 17 1.55 -6.16 8.61
CA TRP A 17 0.52 -5.27 8.09
C TRP A 17 0.08 -4.21 9.11
N ALA A 18 -0.19 -4.62 10.35
CA ALA A 18 -0.62 -3.71 11.41
C ALA A 18 0.46 -2.65 11.71
N ILE A 19 1.72 -3.07 11.81
CA ILE A 19 2.87 -2.18 11.98
C ILE A 19 2.96 -1.19 10.81
N ALA A 20 2.82 -1.66 9.57
CA ALA A 20 2.85 -0.77 8.40
C ALA A 20 1.73 0.28 8.43
N GLN A 21 0.52 -0.07 8.88
CA GLN A 21 -0.58 0.89 9.03
C GLN A 21 -0.32 1.92 10.14
N ILE A 22 0.23 1.50 11.27
CA ILE A 22 0.61 2.40 12.36
C ILE A 22 1.70 3.37 11.89
N LEU A 23 2.75 2.85 11.25
CA LEU A 23 3.84 3.66 10.69
C LEU A 23 3.30 4.67 9.68
N LYS A 24 2.33 4.30 8.85
CA LYS A 24 1.71 5.23 7.89
C LYS A 24 1.10 6.45 8.58
N VAL A 25 0.41 6.27 9.71
CA VAL A 25 -0.14 7.40 10.49
C VAL A 25 0.97 8.28 11.05
N ILE A 26 2.05 7.67 11.57
CA ILE A 26 3.20 8.39 12.12
C ILE A 26 3.90 9.21 11.03
N PHE A 27 4.17 8.61 9.87
CA PHE A 27 4.78 9.30 8.73
C PHE A 27 3.91 10.45 8.22
N ASP A 28 2.60 10.23 8.08
CA ASP A 28 1.69 11.28 7.62
C ASP A 28 1.57 12.41 8.66
N TYR A 29 1.62 12.08 9.96
CA TYR A 29 1.69 13.07 11.05
C TYR A 29 2.97 13.90 10.99
N TRP A 30 4.13 13.29 10.78
CA TRP A 30 5.39 14.04 10.65
C TRP A 30 5.39 14.96 9.43
N LYS A 31 4.81 14.51 8.30
CA LYS A 31 4.77 15.29 7.06
C LYS A 31 3.75 16.44 7.09
N LYS A 32 2.59 16.25 7.74
CA LYS A 32 1.48 17.21 7.70
C LYS A 32 1.22 17.93 9.02
N LYS A 33 1.90 17.52 10.10
CA LYS A 33 1.67 17.98 11.48
C LYS A 33 0.20 17.88 11.93
N LYS A 34 -0.58 17.02 11.28
CA LYS A 34 -2.00 16.78 11.55
C LYS A 34 -2.23 15.28 11.60
N ILE A 35 -2.91 14.82 12.65
CA ILE A 35 -3.29 13.41 12.77
C ILE A 35 -4.56 13.19 11.97
N ASP A 36 -4.50 12.30 10.99
CA ASP A 36 -5.64 11.90 10.16
C ASP A 36 -5.86 10.39 10.31
N PHE A 37 -6.69 9.99 11.30
CA PHE A 37 -6.99 8.58 11.56
C PHE A 37 -7.71 7.88 10.40
N ARG A 38 -8.27 8.63 9.44
CA ARG A 38 -8.82 8.05 8.20
C ARG A 38 -7.73 7.37 7.36
N ARG A 39 -6.45 7.63 7.64
CA ARG A 39 -5.29 6.95 7.03
C ARG A 39 -5.16 5.48 7.41
N LEU A 40 -5.71 5.04 8.54
CA LEU A 40 -5.67 3.64 8.96
C LEU A 40 -6.52 2.73 8.05
N VAL A 41 -7.62 3.27 7.53
CA VAL A 41 -8.57 2.58 6.63
C VAL A 41 -8.47 3.06 5.18
N GLY A 42 -7.72 4.12 4.91
CA GLY A 42 -7.54 4.68 3.57
C GLY A 42 -6.55 3.89 2.70
N ALA A 43 -6.88 3.76 1.41
CA ALA A 43 -5.96 3.21 0.41
C ALA A 43 -4.76 4.15 0.14
N GLY A 44 -3.58 3.57 -0.12
CA GLY A 44 -2.34 4.28 -0.46
C GLY A 44 -1.52 4.82 0.73
N GLY A 45 -0.46 5.58 0.42
CA GLY A 45 0.51 6.09 1.41
C GLY A 45 1.83 5.31 1.47
N MET A 46 2.76 5.75 2.32
CA MET A 46 3.99 5.02 2.67
C MET A 46 4.00 4.78 4.18
N PRO A 47 4.48 3.62 4.68
CA PRO A 47 4.90 2.44 3.91
C PRO A 47 3.72 1.65 3.32
N SER A 48 4.00 0.74 2.38
CA SER A 48 2.98 -0.10 1.74
C SER A 48 2.56 -1.25 2.65
N SER A 49 1.32 -1.22 3.13
CA SER A 49 0.78 -2.30 3.97
C SER A 49 0.51 -3.60 3.19
N HIS A 50 0.25 -3.53 1.88
CA HIS A 50 0.11 -4.71 1.02
C HIS A 50 1.47 -5.39 0.84
N SER A 51 2.52 -4.61 0.52
CA SER A 51 3.88 -5.14 0.36
C SER A 51 4.39 -5.76 1.66
N ALA A 52 4.21 -5.07 2.80
CA ALA A 52 4.60 -5.60 4.10
C ALA A 52 3.90 -6.93 4.44
N PHE A 53 2.60 -7.04 4.13
CA PHE A 53 1.82 -8.27 4.36
C PHE A 53 2.33 -9.45 3.53
N VAL A 54 2.48 -9.27 2.21
CA VAL A 54 2.84 -10.39 1.33
C VAL A 54 4.32 -10.75 1.39
N CYS A 55 5.22 -9.79 1.64
CA CYS A 55 6.65 -10.08 1.81
C CYS A 55 6.93 -10.85 3.10
N SER A 56 6.28 -10.45 4.21
CA SER A 56 6.41 -11.16 5.48
C SER A 56 5.78 -12.55 5.43
N LEU A 57 4.66 -12.72 4.70
CA LEU A 57 4.09 -14.02 4.40
C LEU A 57 5.09 -14.90 3.61
N ALA A 58 5.60 -14.40 2.48
CA ALA A 58 6.53 -15.16 1.64
C ALA A 58 7.80 -15.55 2.40
N THR A 59 8.35 -14.61 3.18
CA THR A 59 9.52 -14.87 4.04
C THR A 59 9.19 -15.90 5.12
N GLY A 60 8.05 -15.78 5.78
CA GLY A 60 7.62 -16.72 6.82
C GLY A 60 7.41 -18.14 6.27
N VAL A 61 6.76 -18.28 5.11
CA VAL A 61 6.62 -19.57 4.43
C VAL A 61 7.99 -20.14 4.06
N ALA A 62 8.88 -19.33 3.48
CA ALA A 62 10.20 -19.80 3.08
C ALA A 62 11.08 -20.22 4.26
N LEU A 63 10.92 -19.60 5.43
CA LEU A 63 11.63 -19.99 6.65
C LEU A 63 11.08 -21.28 7.27
N VAL A 64 9.77 -21.51 7.19
CA VAL A 64 9.12 -22.69 7.80
C VAL A 64 9.22 -23.93 6.89
N GLU A 65 8.93 -23.76 5.60
CA GLU A 65 8.84 -24.85 4.63
C GLU A 65 10.14 -25.02 3.81
N GLY A 66 11.07 -24.08 3.94
CA GLY A 66 12.33 -24.03 3.21
C GLY A 66 12.22 -23.32 1.85
N TRP A 67 13.29 -22.63 1.47
CA TRP A 67 13.38 -21.84 0.24
C TRP A 67 13.23 -22.63 -1.05
N HIS A 68 13.50 -23.94 -1.02
CA HIS A 68 13.39 -24.84 -2.18
C HIS A 68 12.01 -25.51 -2.29
N SER A 69 11.10 -25.25 -1.35
CA SER A 69 9.75 -25.83 -1.39
C SER A 69 8.88 -25.16 -2.46
N SER A 70 7.97 -25.94 -3.05
CA SER A 70 6.98 -25.43 -4.01
C SER A 70 6.05 -24.38 -3.37
N ILE A 71 5.78 -24.51 -2.06
CA ILE A 71 4.94 -23.57 -1.32
C ILE A 71 5.64 -22.23 -1.08
N ALA A 72 6.95 -22.21 -0.83
CA ALA A 72 7.74 -20.97 -0.78
C ALA A 72 7.79 -20.28 -2.14
N ALA A 73 8.01 -21.04 -3.22
CA ALA A 73 7.96 -20.51 -4.58
C ALA A 73 6.59 -19.89 -4.91
N LEU A 74 5.50 -20.56 -4.53
CA LEU A 74 4.14 -20.04 -4.68
C LEU A 74 3.94 -18.73 -3.90
N ALA A 75 4.38 -18.69 -2.63
CA ALA A 75 4.23 -17.51 -1.78
C ALA A 75 5.02 -16.31 -2.31
N ILE A 76 6.23 -16.53 -2.85
CA ILE A 76 7.04 -15.49 -3.49
C ILE A 76 6.36 -14.99 -4.77
N CYS A 77 5.89 -15.89 -5.64
CA CYS A 77 5.17 -15.49 -6.85
C CYS A 77 3.90 -14.69 -6.51
N PHE A 78 3.16 -15.12 -5.50
CA PHE A 78 2.00 -14.41 -4.99
C PHE A 78 2.37 -13.00 -4.50
N ALA A 79 3.46 -12.86 -3.74
CA ALA A 79 3.94 -11.56 -3.27
C ALA A 79 4.30 -10.62 -4.43
N VAL A 80 4.99 -11.13 -5.46
CA VAL A 80 5.34 -10.34 -6.64
C VAL A 80 4.09 -9.86 -7.39
N VAL A 81 3.12 -10.74 -7.63
CA VAL A 81 1.87 -10.38 -8.33
C VAL A 81 1.10 -9.32 -7.57
N VAL A 82 0.92 -9.49 -6.25
CA VAL A 82 0.21 -8.51 -5.42
C VAL A 82 0.92 -7.17 -5.38
N MET A 83 2.25 -7.16 -5.27
CA MET A 83 3.01 -5.90 -5.30
C MET A 83 2.92 -5.20 -6.65
N PHE A 84 2.99 -5.95 -7.75
CA PHE A 84 2.90 -5.39 -9.10
C PHE A 84 1.50 -4.81 -9.38
N ASP A 85 0.44 -5.53 -9.02
CA ASP A 85 -0.94 -5.05 -9.20
C ASP A 85 -1.24 -3.83 -8.32
N ALA A 86 -0.82 -3.86 -7.05
CA ALA A 86 -0.98 -2.71 -6.15
C ALA A 86 -0.25 -1.46 -6.68
N ALA A 87 0.93 -1.63 -7.28
CA ALA A 87 1.67 -0.55 -7.92
C ALA A 87 0.97 -0.06 -9.20
N GLY A 88 0.49 -0.97 -10.04
CA GLY A 88 -0.21 -0.67 -11.28
C GLY A 88 -1.51 0.12 -11.04
N VAL A 89 -2.36 -0.36 -10.12
CA VAL A 89 -3.59 0.34 -9.71
C VAL A 89 -3.27 1.72 -9.15
N ARG A 90 -2.24 1.84 -8.30
CA ARG A 90 -1.83 3.13 -7.74
C ARG A 90 -1.32 4.09 -8.81
N TYR A 91 -0.58 3.60 -9.79
CA TYR A 91 -0.08 4.38 -10.92
C TYR A 91 -1.22 4.89 -11.80
N ALA A 92 -2.14 4.02 -12.21
CA ALA A 92 -3.32 4.38 -13.00
C ALA A 92 -4.21 5.39 -12.27
N ALA A 93 -4.50 5.17 -10.98
CA ALA A 93 -5.31 6.10 -10.18
C ALA A 93 -4.63 7.48 -10.04
N GLY A 94 -3.30 7.51 -9.90
CA GLY A 94 -2.55 8.76 -9.82
C GLY A 94 -2.56 9.56 -11.13
N GLN A 95 -2.45 8.88 -12.28
CA GLN A 95 -2.59 9.52 -13.59
C GLN A 95 -4.00 10.08 -13.80
N GLN A 96 -5.03 9.29 -13.46
CA GLN A 96 -6.42 9.75 -13.54
C GLN A 96 -6.67 10.97 -12.64
N ALA A 97 -6.13 10.96 -11.42
CA ALA A 97 -6.23 12.10 -10.50
C ALA A 97 -5.57 13.36 -11.05
N ALA A 98 -4.41 13.25 -11.71
CA ALA A 98 -3.73 14.39 -12.33
C ALA A 98 -4.54 15.00 -13.49
N VAL A 99 -5.10 14.16 -14.37
CA VAL A 99 -5.97 14.62 -15.45
C VAL A 99 -7.21 15.30 -14.88
N LEU A 100 -7.85 14.70 -13.88
CA LEU A 100 -9.07 15.24 -13.27
C LEU A 100 -8.81 16.56 -12.53
N ASN A 101 -7.67 16.70 -11.85
CA ASN A 101 -7.29 17.97 -11.22
C ASN A 101 -7.10 19.10 -12.21
N LYS A 102 -6.51 18.82 -13.39
CA LYS A 102 -6.38 19.82 -14.46
C LYS A 102 -7.74 20.29 -14.95
N ILE A 103 -8.69 19.36 -15.17
CA ILE A 103 -10.07 19.70 -15.56
C ILE A 103 -10.74 20.55 -14.48
N VAL A 104 -10.64 20.16 -13.20
CA VAL A 104 -11.25 20.91 -12.08
C VAL A 104 -10.66 22.32 -11.98
N GLU A 105 -9.36 22.48 -12.20
CA GLU A 105 -8.69 23.78 -12.18
C GLU A 105 -9.21 24.72 -13.28
N GLU A 106 -9.34 24.24 -14.52
CA GLU A 106 -9.91 25.01 -15.64
C GLU A 106 -11.36 25.45 -15.36
N TYR A 107 -12.20 24.57 -14.81
CA TYR A 107 -13.59 24.90 -14.49
C TYR A 107 -13.73 25.79 -13.23
N SER A 108 -12.80 25.68 -12.28
CA SER A 108 -12.76 26.56 -11.10
C SER A 108 -12.42 28.00 -11.50
N GLN A 109 -11.54 28.21 -12.49
CA GLN A 109 -11.24 29.54 -13.01
C GLN A 109 -12.44 30.21 -13.69
N LEU A 110 -13.38 29.41 -14.22
CA LEU A 110 -14.65 29.87 -14.78
C LEU A 110 -15.73 30.14 -13.71
N GLY A 111 -15.40 30.01 -12.41
CA GLY A 111 -16.33 30.24 -11.30
C GLY A 111 -17.44 29.18 -11.16
N ARG A 112 -17.32 28.03 -11.83
CA ARG A 112 -18.39 27.03 -11.92
C ARG A 112 -18.36 25.98 -10.81
N ILE A 113 -17.20 25.71 -10.21
CA ILE A 113 -17.01 24.61 -9.24
C ILE A 113 -16.03 25.03 -8.13
N GLN A 114 -16.25 24.56 -6.89
CA GLN A 114 -15.29 24.68 -5.79
C GLN A 114 -14.09 23.74 -5.97
N ASN A 115 -12.90 24.26 -5.74
CA ASN A 115 -11.63 23.59 -5.97
C ASN A 115 -11.38 22.47 -4.92
N LYS A 116 -11.65 21.21 -5.27
CA LYS A 116 -11.22 20.03 -4.50
C LYS A 116 -10.20 19.24 -5.32
N ARG A 117 -8.92 19.41 -5.01
CA ARG A 117 -7.84 18.64 -5.64
C ARG A 117 -7.79 17.21 -5.08
N LEU A 118 -7.71 16.24 -5.99
CA LEU A 118 -7.44 14.84 -5.73
C LEU A 118 -5.94 14.64 -5.51
N LYS A 119 -5.57 13.53 -4.88
CA LYS A 119 -4.17 13.16 -4.72
C LYS A 119 -3.62 12.63 -6.03
N GLU A 120 -2.72 13.40 -6.63
CA GLU A 120 -1.94 12.98 -7.78
C GLU A 120 -0.82 12.04 -7.34
N LEU A 121 -0.20 11.38 -8.31
CA LEU A 121 1.08 10.71 -8.08
C LEU A 121 2.11 11.80 -7.70
N LEU A 122 2.33 12.01 -6.39
CA LEU A 122 3.50 12.72 -5.89
C LEU A 122 4.71 12.03 -6.51
N GLY A 123 5.40 12.73 -7.42
CA GLY A 123 6.45 12.19 -8.26
C GLY A 123 7.42 11.33 -7.48
N HIS A 124 7.33 10.02 -7.71
CA HIS A 124 8.27 9.01 -7.27
C HIS A 124 8.20 7.86 -8.26
N THR A 125 9.36 7.47 -8.80
CA THR A 125 9.52 6.46 -9.84
C THR A 125 9.04 5.08 -9.36
N PRO A 126 8.57 4.19 -10.27
CA PRO A 126 8.11 2.84 -9.93
C PRO A 126 9.13 1.98 -9.17
N PHE A 127 10.41 2.36 -9.18
CA PHE A 127 11.47 1.70 -8.40
C PHE A 127 11.37 1.87 -6.88
N GLU A 128 10.66 2.88 -6.36
CA GLU A 128 10.46 3.03 -4.92
C GLU A 128 9.45 2.02 -4.33
N VAL A 129 8.79 1.21 -5.17
CA VAL A 129 7.86 0.16 -4.74
C VAL A 129 8.60 -1.03 -4.09
N PHE A 130 9.90 -1.16 -4.31
CA PHE A 130 10.74 -2.22 -3.74
C PHE A 130 11.24 -1.92 -2.31
N VAL A 131 10.83 -0.79 -1.71
CA VAL A 131 11.20 -0.39 -0.33
C VAL A 131 9.96 -0.06 0.51
#